data_AF-A0A6J1TB47-F1
#
_entry.id   AF-A0A6J1TB47-F1
#
_cell.length_a   1.000
_cell.length_b   1.000
_cell.length_c   1.000
_cell.angle_alpha   90.00
_cell.angle_beta   90.00
_cell.angle_gamma   90.00
#
_symmetry.space_group_name_H-M   'P 1'
#
loop_
_entity.id
_entity.type
_entity.pdbx_description
1 polymer ?
#
loop_
_entity_poly.entity_id
_entity_poly.type
_entity_poly.pdbx_seq_one_letter_code
_entity_poly.pdbx_strand_id
1 'polypeptide(L)'
;MRPRRAPLRACFILIVLCDVWLVGDAAGSSKRNKSPLVLYMLDGSACNQGANAVSWSKVWFSPKGSSRLCNADFGLSRPAKSLRRIAFKIVRCSDSTISYNTCEYFDTWKFEVSPCTLMRASKMPWTPWVTSITPSIYCPIKAGNYSFRDAGVSPEALAQFGIPLDNVIWIVTLTLFDNDAREYACVNYTLEFKRSRQ
;
A
#
# COMPACT_ATOMS: atom_id res chain seq x y z
N MET A 1 -24.43 -14.46 20.35
CA MET A 1 -24.29 -13.97 18.96
C MET A 1 -22.90 -14.35 18.45
N ARG A 2 -22.81 -15.19 17.40
CA ARG A 2 -21.52 -15.53 16.78
C ARG A 2 -21.13 -14.42 15.79
N PRO A 3 -19.89 -13.91 15.80
CA PRO A 3 -19.47 -12.93 14.80
C PRO A 3 -19.45 -13.60 13.42
N ARG A 4 -20.17 -13.01 12.45
CA ARG A 4 -20.10 -13.42 11.05
C ARG A 4 -18.64 -13.29 10.60
N ARG A 5 -18.00 -14.39 10.22
CA ARG A 5 -16.71 -14.37 9.53
C ARG A 5 -16.92 -13.68 8.18
N ALA A 6 -16.57 -12.40 8.11
CA ALA A 6 -16.45 -11.71 6.83
C ALA A 6 -15.33 -12.40 6.01
N PRO A 7 -15.48 -12.53 4.68
CA PRO A 7 -14.38 -13.05 3.85
C PRO A 7 -13.14 -12.18 4.09
N LEU A 8 -12.00 -12.85 4.27
CA LEU A 8 -10.66 -12.28 4.42
C LEU A 8 -10.39 -11.29 3.28
N ARG A 9 -10.68 -10.01 3.50
CA ARG A 9 -10.56 -8.95 2.50
C ARG A 9 -9.96 -7.71 3.14
N ALA A 10 -8.94 -7.19 2.45
CA ALA A 10 -8.51 -5.79 2.47
C ALA A 10 -7.65 -5.32 3.65
N CYS A 11 -6.36 -5.69 3.68
CA CYS A 11 -5.36 -4.88 4.38
C CYS A 11 -4.03 -4.82 3.64
N PHE A 12 -3.81 -3.77 2.85
CA PHE A 12 -2.53 -3.10 2.61
C PHE A 12 -2.73 -1.84 1.75
N ILE A 13 -1.89 -0.84 2.02
CA ILE A 13 -1.77 0.37 1.22
C ILE A 13 -0.28 0.62 1.00
N LEU A 14 0.07 0.74 -0.29
CA LEU A 14 1.07 1.59 -0.99
C LEU A 14 2.13 2.36 -0.20
N ILE A 15 3.24 2.81 -0.79
CA ILE A 15 3.97 2.57 -2.05
C ILE A 15 5.28 3.33 -1.88
N VAL A 16 6.29 2.81 -2.56
CA VAL A 16 7.58 3.44 -2.79
C VAL A 16 7.42 4.63 -3.72
N LEU A 17 7.67 5.85 -3.25
CA LEU A 17 8.12 6.96 -4.10
C LEU A 17 9.04 7.89 -3.28
N CYS A 18 10.33 7.80 -3.55
CA CYS A 18 11.41 8.76 -3.32
C CYS A 18 12.60 8.08 -4.00
N ASP A 19 13.17 8.54 -5.12
CA ASP A 19 13.62 9.89 -5.43
C ASP A 19 13.54 10.16 -6.94
N VAL A 20 12.84 11.21 -7.36
CA VAL A 20 13.31 12.07 -8.47
C VAL A 20 12.84 13.50 -8.18
N TRP A 21 13.80 14.42 -8.13
CA TRP A 21 13.69 15.89 -7.94
C TRP A 21 13.80 16.44 -6.50
N LEU A 22 15.05 16.63 -6.09
CA LEU A 22 15.48 17.88 -5.45
C LEU A 22 15.31 19.04 -6.46
N VAL A 23 14.97 20.22 -5.93
CA VAL A 23 14.83 21.55 -6.55
C VAL A 23 13.45 21.89 -7.12
N GLY A 24 12.74 22.76 -6.39
CA GLY A 24 11.53 23.46 -6.81
C GLY A 24 10.94 24.26 -5.66
N ASP A 25 11.47 25.45 -5.41
CA ASP A 25 10.97 26.42 -4.43
C ASP A 25 9.50 26.82 -4.67
N ALA A 26 8.85 27.10 -3.54
CA ALA A 26 7.73 28.04 -3.34
C ALA A 26 6.40 27.84 -4.08
N ALA A 27 5.33 27.66 -3.29
CA ALA A 27 4.16 28.54 -3.35
C ALA A 27 3.28 28.36 -2.10
N GLY A 28 3.10 29.44 -1.34
CA GLY A 28 2.17 29.49 -0.22
C GLY A 28 0.75 29.17 -0.68
N SER A 29 0.16 28.11 -0.13
CA SER A 29 -1.24 27.78 -0.36
C SER A 29 -2.08 28.18 0.85
N SER A 30 -2.97 29.14 0.60
CA SER A 30 -4.05 29.62 1.45
C SER A 30 -4.71 28.49 2.28
N LYS A 31 -4.82 28.71 3.61
CA LYS A 31 -5.59 27.88 4.55
C LYS A 31 -7.09 27.96 4.24
N ARG A 32 -7.56 27.33 3.17
CA ARG A 32 -8.98 26.92 3.08
C ARG A 32 -9.15 25.68 3.94
N ASN A 33 -10.10 25.73 4.89
CA ASN A 33 -10.60 24.58 5.64
C ASN A 33 -11.19 23.54 4.67
N LYS A 34 -10.34 22.78 4.00
CA LYS A 34 -10.75 21.62 3.22
C LYS A 34 -10.79 20.45 4.19
N SER A 35 -11.93 19.77 4.25
CA SER A 35 -12.08 18.51 4.98
C SER A 35 -10.90 17.58 4.70
N PRO A 36 -10.34 16.93 5.73
CA PRO A 36 -9.18 16.07 5.55
C PRO A 36 -9.54 14.92 4.62
N LEU A 37 -8.60 14.59 3.74
CA LEU A 37 -8.73 13.43 2.89
C LEU A 37 -8.46 12.19 3.74
N VAL A 38 -9.26 11.15 3.56
CA VAL A 38 -9.14 9.89 4.27
C VAL A 38 -9.03 8.79 3.24
N LEU A 39 -8.03 7.94 3.41
CA LEU A 39 -7.79 6.82 2.56
C LEU A 39 -8.58 5.60 3.04
N TYR A 40 -9.40 5.07 2.16
CA TYR A 40 -10.18 3.86 2.33
C TYR A 40 -9.59 2.78 1.45
N MET A 41 -9.47 1.58 2.02
CA MET A 41 -9.17 0.40 1.25
C MET A 41 -10.42 -0.44 1.15
N LEU A 42 -10.83 -0.69 -0.08
CA LEU A 42 -12.06 -1.38 -0.41
C LEU A 42 -11.85 -2.89 -0.54
N ASP A 43 -10.73 -3.29 -1.15
CA ASP A 43 -10.38 -4.69 -1.34
C ASP A 43 -8.86 -4.92 -1.37
N GLY A 44 -8.44 -6.16 -1.09
CA GLY A 44 -7.05 -6.59 -1.17
C GLY A 44 -6.93 -8.11 -1.29
N SER A 45 -6.18 -8.59 -2.29
CA SER A 45 -6.01 -10.02 -2.57
C SER A 45 -4.65 -10.35 -3.16
N ALA A 46 -4.13 -11.54 -2.86
CA ALA A 46 -2.91 -12.06 -3.48
C ALA A 46 -3.13 -12.30 -4.98
N CYS A 47 -2.19 -11.88 -5.84
CA CYS A 47 -2.14 -12.38 -7.21
C CYS A 47 -1.65 -13.83 -7.18
N ASN A 48 -2.07 -14.64 -8.16
CA ASN A 48 -1.51 -15.97 -8.43
C ASN A 48 -1.31 -16.84 -7.18
N GLN A 49 -2.43 -17.31 -6.60
CA GLN A 49 -2.47 -17.94 -5.27
C GLN A 49 -1.49 -19.12 -5.06
N GLY A 50 -1.04 -19.80 -6.12
CA GLY A 50 -0.13 -20.95 -6.02
C GLY A 50 1.36 -20.58 -5.87
N ALA A 51 1.78 -19.38 -6.27
CA ALA A 51 3.21 -19.01 -6.30
C ALA A 51 3.59 -17.94 -5.27
N ASN A 52 2.60 -17.32 -4.63
CA ASN A 52 2.79 -16.18 -3.75
C ASN A 52 3.42 -16.57 -2.40
N ALA A 53 4.49 -15.90 -1.99
CA ALA A 53 5.06 -16.12 -0.66
C ALA A 53 4.18 -15.57 0.46
N VAL A 54 3.30 -14.61 0.17
CA VAL A 54 2.47 -13.92 1.16
C VAL A 54 1.09 -14.59 1.26
N SER A 55 0.67 -14.86 2.49
CA SER A 55 -0.68 -15.36 2.82
C SER A 55 -1.31 -14.49 3.90
N TRP A 56 -2.62 -14.25 3.82
CA TRP A 56 -3.35 -13.40 4.76
C TRP A 56 -4.21 -14.24 5.68
N SER A 57 -4.14 -14.00 6.99
CA SER A 57 -4.91 -14.77 7.97
C SER A 57 -5.94 -13.96 8.72
N LYS A 58 -5.68 -12.66 8.97
CA LYS A 58 -6.64 -11.71 9.57
C LYS A 58 -6.38 -10.30 9.08
N VAL A 59 -7.46 -9.55 8.91
CA VAL A 59 -7.47 -8.19 8.39
C VAL A 59 -8.62 -7.43 9.04
N TRP A 60 -8.35 -6.25 9.61
CA TRP A 60 -9.38 -5.39 10.16
C TRP A 60 -8.92 -3.93 10.23
N PHE A 61 -9.90 -3.03 10.38
CA PHE A 61 -9.64 -1.59 10.47
C PHE A 61 -10.00 -1.08 11.86
N SER A 62 -9.12 -0.28 12.45
CA SER A 62 -9.37 0.48 13.67
C SER A 62 -9.64 1.95 13.32
N PRO A 63 -10.68 2.59 13.87
CA PRO A 63 -10.82 4.04 13.78
C PRO A 63 -9.74 4.74 14.62
N LYS A 64 -9.10 5.77 14.09
CA LYS A 64 -8.19 6.67 14.83
C LYS A 64 -8.37 8.11 14.36
N GLY A 65 -9.09 8.90 15.16
CA GLY A 65 -9.49 10.26 14.76
C GLY A 65 -10.32 10.23 13.48
N SER A 66 -9.94 11.03 12.50
CA SER A 66 -10.55 11.03 11.15
C SER A 66 -10.04 9.92 10.24
N SER A 67 -9.02 9.16 10.66
CA SER A 67 -8.38 8.13 9.82
C SER A 67 -8.86 6.72 10.17
N ARG A 68 -8.75 5.81 9.20
CA ARG A 68 -8.86 4.36 9.43
C ARG A 68 -7.47 3.75 9.34
N LEU A 69 -7.07 3.07 10.40
CA LEU A 69 -5.83 2.35 10.43
C LEU A 69 -6.06 0.88 10.10
N CYS A 70 -5.14 0.32 9.36
CA CYS A 70 -5.17 -1.04 8.88
C CYS A 70 -4.34 -1.93 9.82
N ASN A 71 -4.93 -3.05 10.21
CA ASN A 71 -4.31 -4.07 11.03
C ASN A 71 -4.42 -5.41 10.31
N ALA A 72 -3.34 -6.17 10.26
CA ALA A 72 -3.40 -7.51 9.68
C ALA A 72 -2.39 -8.46 10.27
N ASP A 73 -2.69 -9.75 10.10
CA ASP A 73 -1.80 -10.88 10.31
C ASP A 73 -1.57 -11.55 8.96
N PHE A 74 -0.31 -11.80 8.63
CA PHE A 74 0.11 -12.42 7.37
C PHE A 74 1.26 -13.40 7.58
N GLY A 75 1.31 -14.44 6.77
CA GLY A 75 2.36 -15.44 6.78
C GLY A 75 3.23 -15.33 5.53
N LEU A 76 4.54 -15.45 5.71
CA LEU A 76 5.49 -15.65 4.63
C LEU A 76 5.86 -17.14 4.56
N SER A 77 5.50 -17.80 3.46
CA SER A 77 5.71 -19.24 3.27
C SER A 77 7.17 -19.60 2.96
N ARG A 78 7.95 -18.65 2.43
CA ARG A 78 9.36 -18.85 2.10
C ARG A 78 10.21 -17.61 2.41
N PRO A 79 11.49 -17.80 2.77
CA PRO A 79 12.39 -16.67 3.02
C PRO A 79 12.81 -15.96 1.73
N ALA A 80 13.29 -14.73 1.85
CA ALA A 80 13.98 -14.01 0.77
C ALA A 80 15.29 -13.44 1.29
N LYS A 81 16.42 -13.87 0.71
CA LYS A 81 17.74 -13.35 1.09
C LYS A 81 17.87 -11.86 0.79
N SER A 82 17.40 -11.47 -0.39
CA SER A 82 17.15 -10.08 -0.75
C SER A 82 16.08 -10.01 -1.83
N LEU A 83 15.59 -8.80 -2.05
CA LEU A 83 14.65 -8.44 -3.08
C LEU A 83 15.42 -7.66 -4.15
N ARG A 84 15.12 -7.94 -5.42
CA ARG A 84 15.79 -7.30 -6.56
C ARG A 84 15.02 -6.10 -7.06
N ARG A 85 13.71 -6.25 -7.14
CA ARG A 85 12.84 -5.27 -7.79
C ARG A 85 11.48 -5.24 -7.12
N ILE A 86 10.90 -4.06 -7.08
CA ILE A 86 9.50 -3.86 -6.77
C ILE A 86 8.84 -3.14 -7.94
N ALA A 87 7.67 -3.62 -8.35
CA ALA A 87 6.88 -3.05 -9.41
C ALA A 87 5.48 -2.73 -8.91
N PHE A 88 4.94 -1.61 -9.35
CA PHE A 88 3.58 -1.18 -9.10
C PHE A 88 2.91 -0.94 -10.42
N LYS A 89 1.86 -1.70 -10.74
CA LYS A 89 0.95 -1.37 -11.83
C LYS A 89 -0.23 -0.61 -11.24
N ILE A 90 -0.46 0.59 -11.73
CA ILE A 90 -1.45 1.51 -11.21
C ILE A 90 -2.52 1.73 -12.27
N VAL A 91 -3.76 1.45 -11.88
CA VAL A 91 -4.96 1.65 -12.69
C VAL A 91 -5.85 2.62 -11.93
N ARG A 92 -6.37 3.63 -12.62
CA ARG A 92 -7.32 4.59 -12.04
C ARG A 92 -8.70 4.31 -12.59
N CYS A 93 -9.73 4.47 -11.78
CA CYS A 93 -11.11 4.41 -12.21
C CYS A 93 -11.80 5.74 -11.90
N SER A 94 -12.43 6.33 -12.92
CA SER A 94 -13.06 7.66 -12.86
C SER A 94 -14.38 7.69 -12.10
N ASP A 95 -15.05 6.53 -11.99
CA ASP A 95 -16.33 6.39 -11.33
C ASP A 95 -16.20 5.63 -10.00
N SER A 96 -17.21 5.81 -9.15
CA SER A 96 -17.36 5.06 -7.89
C SER A 96 -17.66 3.57 -8.09
N THR A 97 -17.83 3.14 -9.35
CA THR A 97 -18.06 1.75 -9.75
C THR A 97 -16.84 1.23 -10.51
N ILE A 98 -16.29 0.12 -10.02
CA ILE A 98 -15.18 -0.58 -10.68
C ILE A 98 -15.79 -1.39 -11.83
N SER A 99 -15.54 -0.96 -13.06
CA SER A 99 -15.97 -1.67 -14.27
C SER A 99 -14.86 -1.59 -15.33
N TYR A 100 -14.92 -2.49 -16.33
CA TYR A 100 -13.94 -2.50 -17.41
C TYR A 100 -13.89 -1.16 -18.18
N ASN A 101 -15.03 -0.47 -18.30
CA ASN A 101 -15.14 0.78 -19.07
C ASN A 101 -14.80 2.03 -18.25
N THR A 102 -14.68 1.92 -16.92
CA THR A 102 -14.44 3.07 -16.03
C THR A 102 -13.01 3.12 -15.53
N CYS A 103 -12.21 2.09 -15.78
CA CYS A 103 -10.84 1.97 -15.31
C CYS A 103 -9.85 2.03 -16.48
N GLU A 104 -8.84 2.89 -16.35
CA GLU A 104 -7.76 3.04 -17.33
C GLU A 104 -6.40 2.87 -16.66
N TYR A 105 -5.44 2.39 -17.46
CA TYR A 105 -4.06 2.32 -17.02
C TYR A 105 -3.52 3.72 -16.76
N PHE A 106 -3.00 3.94 -15.57
CA PHE A 106 -2.41 5.22 -15.19
C PHE A 106 -0.89 5.18 -15.39
N ASP A 107 -0.21 4.26 -14.72
CA ASP A 107 1.25 4.16 -14.77
C ASP A 107 1.78 2.81 -14.26
N THR A 108 3.07 2.55 -14.49
CA THR A 108 3.81 1.45 -13.90
C THR A 108 5.11 1.98 -13.30
N TRP A 109 5.22 1.92 -11.98
CA TRP A 109 6.44 2.30 -11.27
C TRP A 109 7.30 1.07 -11.03
N LYS A 110 8.59 1.18 -11.33
CA LYS A 110 9.56 0.11 -11.14
C LYS A 110 10.74 0.67 -10.37
N PHE A 111 11.07 0.03 -9.26
CA PHE A 111 12.24 0.37 -8.46
C PHE A 111 13.18 -0.82 -8.46
N GLU A 112 14.32 -0.62 -9.11
CA GLU A 112 15.40 -1.62 -9.22
C GLU A 112 16.50 -1.37 -8.19
N VAL A 113 16.49 -0.21 -7.54
CA VAL A 113 17.36 0.08 -6.40
C VAL A 113 16.90 -0.76 -5.22
N SER A 114 17.80 -1.62 -4.72
CA SER A 114 17.64 -2.56 -3.58
C SER A 114 16.39 -2.26 -2.72
N PRO A 115 15.25 -2.93 -2.98
CA PRO A 115 14.04 -2.76 -2.18
C PRO A 115 14.28 -3.00 -0.68
N CYS A 116 15.27 -3.82 -0.35
CA CYS A 116 15.74 -4.03 1.01
C CYS A 116 16.28 -2.76 1.69
N THR A 117 17.04 -1.96 0.95
CA THR A 117 17.58 -0.67 1.44
C THR A 117 16.44 0.33 1.58
N LEU A 118 15.55 0.35 0.61
CA LEU A 118 14.40 1.24 0.59
C LEU A 118 13.45 0.99 1.77
N MET A 119 13.18 -0.27 2.13
CA MET A 119 12.37 -0.60 3.32
C MET A 119 12.99 -0.06 4.62
N ARG A 120 14.33 0.13 4.67
CA ARG A 120 15.04 0.69 5.83
C ARG A 120 15.15 2.21 5.80
N ALA A 121 14.80 2.85 4.69
CA ALA A 121 14.90 4.29 4.56
C ALA A 121 13.96 4.96 5.58
N SER A 122 14.54 5.87 6.37
CA SER A 122 13.80 6.65 7.37
C SER A 122 13.18 7.88 6.72
N LYS A 123 12.13 8.42 7.36
CA LYS A 123 11.40 9.61 6.91
C LYS A 123 10.76 9.47 5.53
N MET A 124 10.55 8.24 5.08
CA MET A 124 9.87 7.96 3.83
C MET A 124 8.37 7.81 4.08
N PRO A 125 7.50 8.06 3.09
CA PRO A 125 6.06 7.89 3.24
C PRO A 125 5.63 6.51 3.75
N TRP A 126 6.40 5.46 3.43
CA TRP A 126 6.16 4.07 3.86
C TRP A 126 6.76 3.72 5.22
N THR A 127 7.61 4.57 5.82
CA THR A 127 8.29 4.27 7.08
C THR A 127 7.30 3.88 8.19
N PRO A 128 6.20 4.62 8.47
CA PRO A 128 5.26 4.26 9.53
C PRO A 128 4.68 2.85 9.38
N TRP A 129 4.37 2.47 8.13
CA TRP A 129 3.86 1.15 7.80
C TRP A 129 4.94 0.06 7.98
N VAL A 130 6.16 0.23 7.46
CA VAL A 130 7.23 -0.76 7.65
C VAL A 130 7.56 -0.95 9.13
N THR A 131 7.63 0.15 9.89
CA THR A 131 7.97 0.10 11.32
C THR A 131 6.88 -0.52 12.19
N SER A 132 5.63 -0.60 11.71
CA SER A 132 4.56 -1.24 12.47
C SER A 132 4.52 -2.76 12.30
N ILE A 133 5.36 -3.32 11.43
CA ILE A 133 5.43 -4.75 11.17
C ILE A 133 6.24 -5.45 12.27
N THR A 134 5.63 -6.47 12.88
CA THR A 134 6.17 -7.28 13.95
C THR A 134 6.05 -8.77 13.60
N PRO A 135 7.16 -9.54 13.61
CA PRO A 135 8.54 -9.07 13.81
C PRO A 135 8.99 -8.19 12.63
N SER A 136 9.99 -7.32 12.84
CA SER A 136 10.41 -6.39 11.78
C SER A 136 10.82 -7.11 10.50
N ILE A 137 10.34 -6.61 9.36
CA ILE A 137 10.60 -7.20 8.05
C ILE A 137 11.76 -6.47 7.36
N TYR A 138 12.96 -7.02 7.50
CA TYR A 138 14.15 -6.55 6.80
C TYR A 138 14.86 -7.71 6.13
N CYS A 139 15.56 -7.44 5.03
CA CYS A 139 16.35 -8.48 4.36
C CYS A 139 17.57 -8.88 5.22
N PRO A 140 17.86 -10.19 5.37
CA PRO A 140 17.12 -11.32 4.80
C PRO A 140 15.77 -11.54 5.51
N ILE A 141 14.71 -11.63 4.71
CA ILE A 141 13.34 -11.85 5.18
C ILE A 141 13.19 -13.33 5.53
N LYS A 142 12.76 -13.61 6.75
CA LYS A 142 12.52 -14.98 7.22
C LYS A 142 11.10 -15.42 6.84
N ALA A 143 10.92 -16.73 6.62
CA ALA A 143 9.58 -17.29 6.62
C ALA A 143 9.01 -17.23 8.04
N GLY A 144 7.69 -17.09 8.15
CA GLY A 144 7.02 -17.01 9.45
C GLY A 144 5.77 -16.15 9.43
N ASN A 145 5.21 -15.97 10.62
CA ASN A 145 4.03 -15.14 10.82
C ASN A 145 4.45 -13.74 11.22
N TYR A 146 3.82 -12.78 10.57
CA TYR A 146 4.01 -11.36 10.74
C TYR A 146 2.66 -10.71 11.01
N SER A 147 2.73 -9.55 11.61
CA SER A 147 1.58 -8.72 11.89
C SER A 147 1.96 -7.27 11.71
N PHE A 148 1.02 -6.44 11.31
CA PHE A 148 1.17 -4.99 11.51
C PHE A 148 -0.07 -4.46 12.19
N ARG A 149 0.14 -3.43 12.99
CA ARG A 149 -0.90 -2.77 13.76
C ARG A 149 -0.88 -1.30 13.47
N ASP A 150 -2.07 -0.72 13.47
CA ASP A 150 -2.25 0.72 13.34
C ASP A 150 -1.54 1.33 12.12
N ALA A 151 -1.44 0.56 11.05
CA ALA A 151 -0.71 0.99 9.87
C ALA A 151 -1.60 1.90 9.01
N GLY A 152 -1.11 3.10 8.73
CA GLY A 152 -1.79 4.09 7.92
C GLY A 152 -0.80 4.84 7.05
N VAL A 153 -1.30 5.41 5.96
CA VAL A 153 -0.54 6.30 5.09
C VAL A 153 -1.20 7.66 5.13
N SER A 154 -0.38 8.71 5.28
CA SER A 154 -0.85 10.09 5.20
C SER A 154 -1.17 10.43 3.74
N PRO A 155 -2.41 10.84 3.42
CA PRO A 155 -2.76 11.29 2.08
C PRO A 155 -1.94 12.51 1.63
N GLU A 156 -1.51 13.35 2.58
CA GLU A 156 -0.65 14.50 2.32
C GLU A 156 0.71 14.06 1.77
N ALA A 157 1.28 12.97 2.28
CA ALA A 157 2.52 12.40 1.76
C ALA A 157 2.34 11.90 0.31
N LEU A 158 1.16 11.35 -0.03
CA LEU A 158 0.87 10.88 -1.40
C LEU A 158 0.61 12.02 -2.38
N ALA A 159 0.04 13.13 -1.91
CA ALA A 159 -0.24 14.30 -2.75
C ALA A 159 1.04 14.95 -3.33
N GLN A 160 2.19 14.76 -2.66
CA GLN A 160 3.49 15.26 -3.13
C GLN A 160 3.93 14.67 -4.48
N PHE A 161 3.33 13.54 -4.88
CA PHE A 161 3.66 12.85 -6.14
C PHE A 161 2.76 13.26 -7.32
N GLY A 162 1.93 14.30 -7.16
CA GLY A 162 1.04 14.75 -8.23
C GLY A 162 -0.10 13.78 -8.56
N ILE A 163 -0.34 12.79 -7.71
CA ILE A 163 -1.40 11.79 -7.90
C ILE A 163 -2.75 12.45 -7.57
N PRO A 164 -3.75 12.40 -8.47
CA PRO A 164 -5.09 12.92 -8.17
C PRO A 164 -5.79 11.99 -7.17
N LEU A 165 -5.86 12.40 -5.91
CA LEU A 165 -6.42 11.54 -4.85
C LEU A 165 -7.95 11.62 -4.77
N ASP A 166 -8.54 12.79 -5.01
CA ASP A 166 -9.96 13.06 -4.73
C ASP A 166 -10.91 12.41 -5.76
N ASN A 167 -11.93 11.69 -5.29
CA ASN A 167 -12.97 11.02 -6.10
C ASN A 167 -12.45 10.04 -7.16
N VAL A 168 -11.32 9.38 -6.91
CA VAL A 168 -10.77 8.35 -7.80
C VAL A 168 -10.62 7.04 -7.05
N ILE A 169 -11.02 5.94 -7.69
CA ILE A 169 -10.70 4.59 -7.23
C ILE A 169 -9.39 4.16 -7.87
N TRP A 170 -8.45 3.70 -7.05
CA TRP A 170 -7.14 3.23 -7.48
C TRP A 170 -7.04 1.73 -7.31
N ILE A 171 -6.76 1.03 -8.42
CA ILE A 171 -6.40 -0.38 -8.39
C ILE A 171 -4.89 -0.48 -8.55
N VAL A 172 -4.23 -1.06 -7.54
CA VAL A 172 -2.77 -1.16 -7.50
C VAL A 172 -2.34 -2.60 -7.35
N THR A 173 -1.56 -3.07 -8.31
CA THR A 173 -0.88 -4.36 -8.24
C THR A 173 0.57 -4.13 -7.84
N LEU A 174 0.94 -4.59 -6.64
CA LEU A 174 2.31 -4.61 -6.14
C LEU A 174 2.91 -5.98 -6.46
N THR A 175 4.08 -6.01 -7.11
CA THR A 175 4.84 -7.23 -7.33
C THR A 175 6.27 -7.08 -6.81
N LEU A 176 6.69 -7.98 -5.94
CA LEU A 176 8.06 -8.12 -5.42
C LEU A 176 8.77 -9.24 -6.16
N PHE A 177 10.02 -9.00 -6.53
CA PHE A 177 10.88 -10.00 -7.17
C PHE A 177 12.07 -10.33 -6.27
N ASP A 178 12.39 -11.62 -6.17
CA ASP A 178 13.61 -12.10 -5.53
C ASP A 178 14.85 -11.85 -6.42
N ASN A 179 16.03 -12.22 -5.93
CA ASN A 179 17.28 -12.07 -6.68
C ASN A 179 17.30 -12.84 -8.01
N ASP A 180 16.61 -13.97 -8.05
CA ASP A 180 16.51 -14.83 -9.23
C ASP A 180 15.47 -14.28 -10.24
N ALA A 181 14.98 -13.06 -10.01
CA ALA A 181 13.92 -12.40 -10.78
C ALA A 181 12.59 -13.17 -10.79
N ARG A 182 12.37 -14.07 -9.82
CA ARG A 182 11.10 -14.76 -9.63
C ARG A 182 10.18 -13.90 -8.79
N GLU A 183 8.89 -14.00 -9.04
CA GLU A 183 7.87 -13.37 -8.20
C GLU A 183 7.99 -13.93 -6.77
N TYR A 184 8.36 -13.07 -5.84
CA TYR A 184 8.35 -13.39 -4.41
C TYR A 184 6.94 -13.22 -3.87
N ALA A 185 6.33 -12.07 -4.13
CA ALA A 185 4.98 -11.76 -3.71
C ALA A 185 4.26 -10.90 -4.74
N CYS A 186 2.95 -11.08 -4.87
CA CYS A 186 2.12 -10.18 -5.67
C CYS A 186 0.80 -9.90 -4.96
N VAL A 187 0.38 -8.65 -4.88
CA VAL A 187 -0.88 -8.32 -4.23
C VAL A 187 -1.60 -7.21 -4.99
N ASN A 188 -2.90 -7.39 -5.19
CA ASN A 188 -3.81 -6.42 -5.76
C ASN A 188 -4.55 -5.71 -4.65
N TYR A 189 -4.71 -4.39 -4.77
CA TYR A 189 -5.46 -3.56 -3.84
C TYR A 189 -6.40 -2.63 -4.58
N THR A 190 -7.54 -2.35 -3.95
CA THR A 190 -8.49 -1.34 -4.41
C THR A 190 -8.62 -0.29 -3.33
N LEU A 191 -8.36 0.96 -3.70
CA LEU A 191 -8.30 2.09 -2.79
C LEU A 191 -9.18 3.23 -3.26
N GLU A 192 -9.63 4.04 -2.33
CA GLU A 192 -10.44 5.22 -2.58
C GLU A 192 -10.07 6.29 -1.56
N PHE A 193 -9.90 7.53 -2.00
CA PHE A 193 -9.76 8.63 -1.06
C PHE A 193 -11.05 9.44 -1.02
N LYS A 194 -11.59 9.63 0.18
CA LYS A 194 -12.78 10.44 0.41
C LYS A 194 -12.50 11.52 1.42
N ARG A 195 -13.09 12.69 1.23
CA ARG A 195 -13.09 13.73 2.25
C ARG A 195 -14.01 13.33 3.40
N SER A 196 -13.53 13.40 4.63
CA SER A 196 -14.39 13.17 5.79
C SER A 196 -15.36 14.36 5.96
N ARG A 197 -16.66 14.09 5.98
CA ARG A 197 -17.62 15.08 6.47
C ARG A 197 -17.39 15.23 7.99
N GLN A 198 -17.06 16.45 8.43
CA GLN A 198 -17.07 16.79 9.85
C GLN A 198 -18.51 16.91 10.32
#